data_AF-A0A8S0SKT0-F1
#
_entry.id   AF-A0A8S0SKT0-F1
#
_cell.length_a   1.000
_cell.length_b   1.000
_cell.length_c   1.000
_cell.angle_alpha   90.00
_cell.angle_beta   90.00
_cell.angle_gamma   90.00
#
_symmetry.space_group_name_H-M   'P 1'
#
loop_
_entity.id
_entity.type
_entity.pdbx_description
1 polymer ?
#
loop_
_entity_poly.entity_id
_entity_poly.type
_entity_poly.pdbx_seq_one_letter_code
_entity_poly.pdbx_strand_id
1 'polypeptide(L)'
;MMEKFVAKITVAASEGKKLGVEDPRRIIHSLKVGLAITLVSLFYYFDTLYQGFGVSAMWAVITVVVVFEFSVGATLGRGVNRAIATLLAGSLGVGAHRLANILGEKLEPVFLGFSVFLVVSSVTFIRFHPKLKARFDYGLLIFILTFCLISVSGYRDDEVLKMAHKRLSTILIGGSAAVVVCSFICPIWAGEDLHNLIAGNIENLGIFLEGFGHEYFQTSDGKLLDDKASVDEYKSVLNSKGTEEYLANFAKWEPRHGRFRYRHPWDQYLKIGVLVRECAYRIDALNGYLNSEMKTPAEVRDKIQESCTKMSSESSLALKELALSIKTMSSSSIADPHIVNAKTAAKKLKLLLKSDMREGTDFLEIIPAASVSSLLIEIVSSTVKIADSVHELASMAKFKNDVLKQKETEKGKVLRVPSIERSHNISIIAE
;
A
#
# COMPACT_ATOMS: atom_id res chain seq x y z
N MET A 1 -31.06 0.40 -31.50
CA MET A 1 -30.49 1.36 -30.51
C MET A 1 -30.72 0.87 -29.08
N MET A 2 -31.95 0.49 -28.73
CA MET A 2 -32.31 -0.06 -27.42
C MET A 2 -31.55 -1.34 -27.04
N GLU A 3 -31.40 -2.32 -27.95
CA GLU A 3 -30.66 -3.56 -27.66
C GLU A 3 -29.18 -3.34 -27.36
N LYS A 4 -28.53 -2.42 -28.09
CA LYS A 4 -27.14 -2.00 -27.81
C LYS A 4 -27.02 -1.29 -26.46
N PHE A 5 -28.06 -0.57 -26.03
CA PHE A 5 -28.09 0.09 -24.73
C PHE A 5 -28.29 -0.92 -23.60
N VAL A 6 -29.21 -1.87 -23.76
CA VAL A 6 -29.43 -2.96 -22.80
C VAL A 6 -28.17 -3.82 -22.67
N ALA A 7 -27.53 -4.22 -23.77
CA ALA A 7 -26.28 -4.98 -23.73
C ALA A 7 -25.16 -4.24 -22.97
N LYS A 8 -25.03 -2.91 -23.16
CA LYS A 8 -24.08 -2.08 -22.41
C LYS A 8 -24.39 -2.05 -20.90
N ILE A 9 -25.66 -1.96 -20.52
CA ILE A 9 -26.07 -2.02 -19.11
C ILE A 9 -25.76 -3.39 -18.52
N THR A 10 -26.02 -4.48 -19.24
CA THR A 10 -25.74 -5.84 -18.76
C THR A 10 -24.24 -6.07 -18.56
N VAL A 11 -23.39 -5.57 -19.47
CA VAL A 11 -21.93 -5.63 -19.33
C VAL A 11 -21.49 -4.82 -18.10
N ALA A 12 -21.95 -3.57 -17.97
CA ALA A 12 -21.62 -2.72 -16.82
C ALA A 12 -22.10 -3.34 -15.49
N ALA A 13 -23.26 -3.97 -15.46
CA ALA A 13 -23.77 -4.67 -14.28
C ALA A 13 -22.91 -5.90 -13.93
N SER A 14 -22.46 -6.64 -14.95
CA SER A 14 -21.57 -7.79 -14.76
C SER A 14 -20.19 -7.37 -14.23
N GLU A 15 -19.64 -6.26 -14.73
CA GLU A 15 -18.40 -5.66 -14.25
C GLU A 15 -18.57 -5.14 -12.82
N GLY A 16 -19.66 -4.44 -12.52
CA GLY A 16 -19.99 -3.99 -11.18
C GLY A 16 -20.10 -5.15 -10.17
N LYS A 17 -20.72 -6.26 -10.59
CA LYS A 17 -20.77 -7.49 -9.78
C LYS A 17 -19.37 -8.06 -9.53
N LYS A 18 -18.50 -8.11 -10.54
CA LYS A 18 -17.10 -8.57 -10.38
C LYS A 18 -16.34 -7.69 -9.38
N LEU A 19 -16.44 -6.37 -9.50
CA LEU A 19 -15.77 -5.42 -8.60
C LEU A 19 -16.16 -5.62 -7.13
N GLY A 20 -17.44 -5.92 -6.87
CA GLY A 20 -17.96 -6.17 -5.52
C GLY A 20 -17.59 -7.55 -4.97
N VAL A 21 -17.42 -8.56 -5.82
CA VAL A 21 -16.97 -9.90 -5.43
C VAL A 21 -15.46 -9.91 -5.16
N GLU A 22 -14.68 -9.19 -5.97
CA GLU A 22 -13.21 -9.07 -5.80
C GLU A 22 -12.83 -8.34 -4.51
N ASP A 23 -13.51 -7.23 -4.20
CA ASP A 23 -13.31 -6.51 -2.94
C ASP A 23 -14.66 -6.04 -2.35
N PRO A 24 -15.27 -6.83 -1.45
CA PRO A 24 -16.54 -6.47 -0.79
C PRO A 24 -16.49 -5.14 -0.03
N ARG A 25 -15.29 -4.66 0.34
CA ARG A 25 -15.12 -3.36 1.01
C ARG A 25 -15.54 -2.20 0.12
N ARG A 26 -15.55 -2.37 -1.21
CA ARG A 26 -16.06 -1.38 -2.18
C ARG A 26 -17.56 -1.13 -2.05
N ILE A 27 -18.34 -2.17 -1.75
CA ILE A 27 -19.78 -2.06 -1.50
C ILE A 27 -20.01 -1.32 -0.18
N ILE A 28 -19.25 -1.67 0.86
CA ILE A 28 -19.34 -1.01 2.16
C ILE A 28 -18.94 0.48 2.03
N HIS A 29 -17.90 0.77 1.27
CA HIS A 29 -17.47 2.14 0.98
C HIS A 29 -18.56 2.95 0.25
N SER A 30 -19.19 2.42 -0.79
CA SER A 30 -20.23 3.15 -1.52
C SER A 30 -21.45 3.47 -0.64
N LEU A 31 -21.85 2.54 0.24
CA LEU A 31 -22.88 2.78 1.24
C LEU A 31 -22.49 3.85 2.26
N LYS A 32 -21.24 3.86 2.73
CA LYS A 32 -20.73 4.91 3.63
C LYS A 32 -20.78 6.29 3.00
N VAL A 33 -20.36 6.42 1.74
CA VAL A 33 -20.42 7.70 1.01
C VAL A 33 -21.87 8.18 0.93
N GLY A 34 -22.80 7.30 0.55
CA GLY A 34 -24.23 7.61 0.52
C GLY A 34 -24.78 8.06 1.88
N LEU A 35 -24.41 7.37 2.96
CA LEU A 35 -24.78 7.74 4.31
C LEU A 35 -24.22 9.11 4.72
N ALA A 36 -22.93 9.38 4.47
CA ALA A 36 -22.30 10.66 4.80
C ALA A 36 -22.96 11.83 4.06
N ILE A 37 -23.26 11.65 2.77
CA ILE A 37 -24.00 12.64 1.97
C ILE A 37 -25.41 12.84 2.54
N THR A 38 -26.11 11.76 2.87
CA THR A 38 -27.47 11.84 3.43
C THR A 38 -27.48 12.59 4.75
N LEU A 39 -26.55 12.28 5.67
CA LEU A 39 -26.41 12.97 6.95
C LEU A 39 -26.14 14.47 6.78
N VAL A 40 -25.27 14.84 5.84
CA VAL A 40 -24.96 16.25 5.56
C VAL A 40 -26.10 16.96 4.83
N SER A 41 -26.86 16.25 4.00
CA SER A 41 -28.06 16.78 3.33
C SER A 41 -29.24 16.98 4.28
N LEU A 42 -29.32 16.26 5.41
CA LEU A 42 -30.35 16.52 6.42
C LEU A 42 -30.27 17.97 6.96
N PHE A 43 -29.08 18.57 7.01
CA PHE A 43 -28.92 20.00 7.35
C PHE A 43 -29.65 20.94 6.39
N TYR A 44 -29.89 20.52 5.14
CA TYR A 44 -30.69 21.27 4.17
C TYR A 44 -32.19 21.12 4.41
N TYR A 45 -32.64 19.95 4.86
CA TYR A 45 -34.06 19.64 4.99
C TYR A 45 -34.68 20.12 6.29
N PHE A 46 -33.88 20.40 7.32
CA PHE A 46 -34.36 20.96 8.59
C PHE A 46 -34.28 22.49 8.60
N ASP A 47 -35.44 23.16 8.67
CA ASP A 47 -35.58 24.63 8.56
C ASP A 47 -34.67 25.44 9.48
N THR A 48 -34.46 24.99 10.72
CA THR A 48 -33.59 25.65 11.71
C THR A 48 -32.12 25.69 11.28
N LEU A 49 -31.66 24.69 10.51
CA LEU A 49 -30.29 24.59 10.01
C LEU A 49 -30.14 25.29 8.66
N TYR A 50 -31.18 25.24 7.82
CA TYR A 50 -31.23 25.95 6.53
C TYR A 50 -31.20 27.47 6.72
N GLN A 51 -31.93 28.02 7.68
CA GLN A 51 -31.92 29.46 8.01
C GLN A 51 -30.52 29.97 8.39
N GLY A 52 -29.67 29.12 9.00
CA GLY A 52 -28.30 29.48 9.39
C GLY A 52 -27.31 29.50 8.21
N PHE A 53 -27.34 28.46 7.36
CA PHE A 53 -26.31 28.23 6.34
C PHE A 53 -26.76 28.54 4.90
N GLY A 54 -28.05 28.48 4.59
CA GLY A 54 -28.63 28.78 3.27
C GLY A 54 -27.93 28.05 2.11
N VAL A 55 -27.64 28.78 1.02
CA VAL A 55 -26.92 28.28 -0.17
C VAL A 55 -25.52 27.74 0.17
N SER A 56 -24.94 28.13 1.31
CA SER A 56 -23.60 27.67 1.70
C SER A 56 -23.54 26.20 2.15
N ALA A 57 -24.68 25.58 2.47
CA ALA A 57 -24.72 24.18 2.85
C ALA A 57 -24.36 23.24 1.67
N MET A 58 -24.45 23.68 0.41
CA MET A 58 -24.05 22.90 -0.78
C MET A 58 -22.55 22.59 -0.72
N TRP A 59 -21.76 23.50 -0.13
CA TRP A 59 -20.34 23.27 0.09
C TRP A 59 -20.07 22.11 1.04
N ALA A 60 -20.97 21.82 1.99
CA ALA A 60 -20.81 20.66 2.87
C ALA A 60 -20.97 19.36 2.07
N VAL A 61 -22.00 19.26 1.21
CA VAL A 61 -22.23 18.10 0.32
C VAL A 61 -21.08 17.91 -0.66
N ILE A 62 -20.67 18.98 -1.35
CA ILE A 62 -19.50 18.97 -2.25
C ILE A 62 -18.24 18.55 -1.48
N THR A 63 -18.09 18.97 -0.23
CA THR A 63 -16.95 18.57 0.59
C THR A 63 -16.94 17.08 0.85
N VAL A 64 -18.06 16.47 1.24
CA VAL A 64 -18.15 15.01 1.41
C VAL A 64 -17.74 14.30 0.13
N VAL A 65 -18.33 14.68 -1.02
CA VAL A 65 -18.04 14.04 -2.32
C VAL A 65 -16.55 14.09 -2.68
N VAL A 66 -15.87 15.19 -2.37
CA VAL A 66 -14.49 15.41 -2.81
C VAL A 66 -13.45 14.89 -1.80
N VAL A 67 -13.81 14.84 -0.51
CA VAL A 67 -12.91 14.44 0.58
C VAL A 67 -13.05 12.96 0.94
N PHE A 68 -14.25 12.39 0.80
CA PHE A 68 -14.49 11.00 1.17
C PHE A 68 -13.76 10.07 0.21
N GLU A 69 -12.78 9.34 0.74
CA GLU A 69 -11.91 8.44 -0.01
C GLU A 69 -12.03 7.01 0.52
N PHE A 70 -11.45 6.06 -0.21
CA PHE A 70 -11.59 4.64 0.10
C PHE A 70 -11.11 4.28 1.52
N SER A 71 -9.98 4.86 1.96
CA SER A 71 -9.42 4.64 3.29
C SER A 71 -9.64 5.81 4.24
N VAL A 72 -9.56 5.53 5.54
CA VAL A 72 -9.66 6.52 6.62
C VAL A 72 -8.53 7.55 6.49
N GLY A 73 -7.28 7.09 6.29
CA GLY A 73 -6.13 7.98 6.13
C GLY A 73 -6.24 8.92 4.93
N ALA A 74 -6.76 8.43 3.80
CA ALA A 74 -7.00 9.25 2.61
C ALA A 74 -8.07 10.32 2.87
N THR A 75 -9.16 9.93 3.54
CA THR A 75 -10.26 10.85 3.89
C THR A 75 -9.79 11.94 4.86
N LEU A 76 -9.05 11.56 5.90
CA LEU A 76 -8.45 12.49 6.86
C LEU A 76 -7.48 13.45 6.17
N GLY A 77 -6.54 12.93 5.39
CA GLY A 77 -5.55 13.72 4.67
C GLY A 77 -6.19 14.72 3.70
N ARG A 78 -7.20 14.30 2.92
CA ARG A 78 -7.95 15.23 2.06
C ARG A 78 -8.77 16.23 2.85
N GLY A 79 -9.37 15.84 3.97
CA GLY A 79 -10.16 16.74 4.82
C GLY A 79 -9.30 17.87 5.38
N VAL A 80 -8.16 17.51 5.97
CA VAL A 80 -7.18 18.48 6.51
C VAL A 80 -6.63 19.37 5.39
N ASN A 81 -6.21 18.78 4.26
CA ASN A 81 -5.70 19.55 3.12
C ASN A 81 -6.75 20.55 2.59
N ARG A 82 -8.02 20.16 2.52
CA ARG A 82 -9.11 21.05 2.11
C ARG A 82 -9.31 22.19 3.09
N ALA A 83 -9.32 21.91 4.40
CA ALA A 83 -9.50 22.92 5.44
C ALA A 83 -8.36 23.95 5.42
N ILE A 84 -7.10 23.49 5.38
CA ILE A 84 -5.92 24.38 5.33
C ILE A 84 -5.92 25.20 4.04
N ALA A 85 -6.13 24.56 2.88
CA ALA A 85 -6.16 25.25 1.60
C ALA A 85 -7.26 26.32 1.55
N THR A 86 -8.45 26.01 2.09
CA THR A 86 -9.57 26.95 2.14
C THR A 86 -9.25 28.12 3.07
N LEU A 87 -8.68 27.85 4.25
CA LEU A 87 -8.31 28.89 5.21
C LEU A 87 -7.28 29.85 4.63
N LEU A 88 -6.20 29.32 4.04
CA LEU A 88 -5.13 30.13 3.43
C LEU A 88 -5.61 30.90 2.19
N ALA A 89 -6.40 30.27 1.34
CA ALA A 89 -6.96 30.94 0.16
C ALA A 89 -7.99 32.00 0.54
N GLY A 90 -8.79 31.73 1.57
CA GLY A 90 -9.78 32.68 2.08
C GLY A 90 -9.15 33.87 2.76
N SER A 91 -8.13 33.68 3.60
CA SER A 91 -7.40 34.79 4.21
C SER A 91 -6.69 35.65 3.17
N LEU A 92 -6.05 35.02 2.18
CA LEU A 92 -5.42 35.74 1.07
C LEU A 92 -6.44 36.48 0.20
N GLY A 93 -7.59 35.86 -0.10
CA GLY A 93 -8.67 36.48 -0.87
C GLY A 93 -9.27 37.70 -0.17
N VAL A 94 -9.52 37.60 1.14
CA VAL A 94 -9.97 38.74 1.97
C VAL A 94 -8.90 39.83 1.99
N GLY A 95 -7.62 39.47 2.09
CA GLY A 95 -6.51 40.41 2.02
C GLY A 95 -6.45 41.15 0.67
N ALA A 96 -6.58 40.42 -0.43
CA ALA A 96 -6.60 40.99 -1.78
C ALA A 96 -7.78 41.96 -1.97
N HIS A 97 -8.97 41.60 -1.50
CA HIS A 97 -10.14 42.48 -1.55
C HIS A 97 -9.96 43.74 -0.69
N ARG A 98 -9.45 43.60 0.55
CA ARG A 98 -9.17 44.78 1.40
C ARG A 98 -8.14 45.74 0.77
N LEU A 99 -7.11 45.21 0.12
CA LEU A 99 -6.13 46.03 -0.60
C LEU A 99 -6.77 46.72 -1.82
N ALA A 100 -7.64 46.00 -2.56
CA ALA A 100 -8.38 46.54 -3.69
C ALA A 100 -9.27 47.72 -3.29
N ASN A 101 -9.96 47.63 -2.14
CA ASN A 101 -10.84 48.69 -1.64
C ASN A 101 -10.08 49.97 -1.28
N ILE A 102 -8.80 49.87 -0.86
CA ILE A 102 -7.93 51.04 -0.59
C ILE A 102 -7.56 51.77 -1.90
N LEU A 103 -7.48 51.05 -3.02
CA LEU A 103 -7.11 51.60 -4.34
C LEU A 103 -8.25 52.35 -5.05
N GLY A 104 -9.47 52.29 -4.52
CA GLY A 104 -10.66 52.98 -5.03
C GLY A 104 -11.44 52.20 -6.09
N GLU A 105 -12.74 52.49 -6.19
CA GLU A 105 -13.75 51.70 -6.94
C GLU A 105 -13.40 51.46 -8.42
N LYS A 106 -12.75 52.41 -9.10
CA LYS A 106 -12.37 52.27 -10.52
C LYS A 106 -11.21 51.30 -10.74
N LEU A 107 -10.30 51.18 -9.76
CA LEU A 107 -9.10 50.35 -9.85
C LEU A 107 -9.27 48.99 -9.16
N GLU A 108 -10.27 48.86 -8.30
CA GLU A 108 -10.60 47.63 -7.58
C GLU A 108 -10.71 46.38 -8.49
N PRO A 109 -11.51 46.36 -9.58
CA PRO A 109 -11.63 45.17 -10.42
C PRO A 109 -10.35 44.85 -11.19
N VAL A 110 -9.56 45.88 -11.55
CA VAL A 110 -8.28 45.71 -12.26
C VAL A 110 -7.25 45.08 -11.34
N PHE A 111 -7.13 45.58 -10.11
CA PHE A 111 -6.20 45.04 -9.11
C PHE A 111 -6.58 43.62 -8.69
N LEU A 112 -7.86 43.35 -8.48
CA LEU A 112 -8.36 42.03 -8.13
C LEU A 112 -8.11 41.02 -9.26
N GLY A 113 -8.36 41.41 -10.51
CA GLY A 113 -8.07 40.60 -11.69
C GLY A 113 -6.57 40.29 -11.83
N PHE A 114 -5.70 41.28 -11.60
CA PHE A 114 -4.25 41.10 -11.60
C PHE A 114 -3.78 40.17 -10.47
N SER A 115 -4.36 40.30 -9.27
CA SER A 115 -4.07 39.43 -8.12
C SER A 115 -4.46 37.97 -8.41
N VAL A 116 -5.65 37.76 -9.00
CA VAL A 116 -6.08 36.43 -9.49
C VAL A 116 -5.08 35.88 -10.50
N PHE A 117 -4.70 36.66 -11.51
CA PHE A 117 -3.72 36.24 -12.51
C PHE A 117 -2.39 35.81 -11.88
N LEU A 118 -1.82 36.61 -10.97
CA LEU A 118 -0.54 36.30 -10.35
C LEU A 118 -0.60 35.04 -9.48
N VAL A 119 -1.60 34.92 -8.60
CA VAL A 119 -1.71 33.79 -7.68
C VAL A 119 -2.02 32.50 -8.44
N VAL A 120 -2.97 32.53 -9.38
CA VAL A 120 -3.34 31.34 -10.15
C VAL A 120 -2.17 30.87 -11.01
N SER A 121 -1.46 31.79 -11.70
CA SER A 121 -0.27 31.46 -12.48
C SER A 121 0.83 30.84 -11.61
N SER A 122 1.11 31.45 -10.45
CA SER A 122 2.14 30.97 -9.52
C SER A 122 1.81 29.58 -8.96
N VAL A 123 0.58 29.38 -8.45
CA VAL A 123 0.17 28.09 -7.88
C VAL A 123 0.11 27.02 -8.97
N THR A 124 -0.34 27.36 -10.18
CA THR A 124 -0.33 26.43 -11.31
C THR A 124 1.09 26.04 -11.71
N PHE A 125 2.05 26.98 -11.68
CA PHE A 125 3.45 26.67 -11.90
C PHE A 125 4.01 25.71 -10.83
N ILE A 126 3.70 25.97 -9.55
CA ILE A 126 4.08 25.10 -8.42
C ILE A 126 3.58 23.65 -8.62
N ARG A 127 2.40 23.46 -9.22
CA ARG A 127 1.84 22.12 -9.51
C ARG A 127 2.64 21.31 -10.53
N PHE A 128 3.51 21.92 -11.33
CA PHE A 128 4.41 21.16 -12.21
C PHE A 128 5.57 20.51 -11.45
N HIS A 129 5.87 20.94 -10.22
CA HIS A 129 6.94 20.33 -9.44
C HIS A 129 6.51 18.95 -8.91
N PRO A 130 7.15 17.84 -9.32
CA PRO A 130 6.64 16.49 -9.06
C PRO A 130 6.45 16.18 -7.56
N LYS A 131 7.37 16.65 -6.71
CA LYS A 131 7.30 16.44 -5.26
C LYS A 131 6.11 17.14 -4.60
N LEU A 132 5.77 18.34 -5.08
CA LEU A 132 4.64 19.11 -4.55
C LEU A 132 3.32 18.60 -5.11
N LYS A 133 3.30 18.23 -6.39
CA LYS A 133 2.14 17.59 -7.02
C LYS A 133 1.74 16.30 -6.31
N ALA A 134 2.69 15.40 -6.07
CA ALA A 134 2.42 14.11 -5.43
C ALA A 134 1.81 14.24 -4.02
N ARG A 135 2.13 15.31 -3.28
CA ARG A 135 1.67 15.50 -1.89
C ARG A 135 0.49 16.45 -1.72
N PHE A 136 0.41 17.49 -2.56
CA PHE A 136 -0.47 18.63 -2.31
C PHE A 136 -1.34 19.02 -3.51
N ASP A 137 -1.33 18.31 -4.65
CA ASP A 137 -2.07 18.73 -5.86
C ASP A 137 -3.55 19.04 -5.58
N TYR A 138 -4.22 18.18 -4.81
CA TYR A 138 -5.59 18.42 -4.36
C TYR A 138 -5.73 19.73 -3.55
N GLY A 139 -4.84 19.96 -2.59
CA GLY A 139 -4.85 21.19 -1.78
C GLY A 139 -4.58 22.44 -2.62
N LEU A 140 -3.66 22.38 -3.58
CA LEU A 140 -3.35 23.49 -4.50
C LEU A 140 -4.54 23.82 -5.42
N LEU A 141 -5.27 22.79 -5.89
CA LEU A 141 -6.51 22.97 -6.66
C LEU A 141 -7.59 23.65 -5.82
N ILE A 142 -7.83 23.18 -4.59
CA ILE A 142 -8.80 23.80 -3.68
C ILE A 142 -8.40 25.22 -3.32
N PHE A 143 -7.09 25.49 -3.16
CA PHE A 143 -6.56 26.82 -2.91
C PHE A 143 -6.90 27.77 -4.06
N ILE A 144 -6.57 27.40 -5.31
CA ILE A 144 -6.91 28.18 -6.50
C ILE A 144 -8.42 28.45 -6.57
N LEU A 145 -9.23 27.39 -6.48
CA LEU A 145 -10.69 27.52 -6.55
C LEU A 145 -11.24 28.45 -5.47
N THR A 146 -10.73 28.33 -4.25
CA THR A 146 -11.20 29.13 -3.11
C THR A 146 -10.79 30.59 -3.24
N PHE A 147 -9.54 30.84 -3.62
CA PHE A 147 -9.01 32.19 -3.81
C PHE A 147 -9.74 32.92 -4.94
N CYS A 148 -9.93 32.27 -6.09
CA CYS A 148 -10.71 32.82 -7.20
C CYS A 148 -12.13 33.13 -6.78
N LEU A 149 -12.80 32.19 -6.10
CA LEU A 149 -14.19 32.38 -5.71
C LEU A 149 -14.32 33.55 -4.73
N ILE A 150 -13.51 33.61 -3.67
CA ILE A 150 -13.60 34.68 -2.65
C ILE A 150 -13.18 36.04 -3.23
N SER A 151 -12.16 36.09 -4.07
CA SER A 151 -11.71 37.34 -4.70
C SER A 151 -12.80 37.86 -5.64
N VAL A 152 -13.30 37.03 -6.57
CA VAL A 152 -14.29 37.45 -7.58
C VAL A 152 -15.69 37.68 -6.99
N SER A 153 -16.12 36.86 -6.03
CA SER A 153 -17.43 37.03 -5.38
C SER A 153 -17.43 38.19 -4.40
N GLY A 154 -16.30 38.47 -3.75
CA GLY A 154 -16.16 39.58 -2.81
C GLY A 154 -16.35 40.96 -3.45
N TYR A 155 -16.08 41.08 -4.76
CA TYR A 155 -16.40 42.30 -5.52
C TYR A 155 -17.91 42.61 -5.61
N ARG A 156 -18.78 41.61 -5.44
CA ARG A 156 -20.24 41.76 -5.60
C ARG A 156 -21.02 41.79 -4.29
N ASP A 157 -20.37 41.51 -3.17
CA ASP A 157 -21.03 41.30 -1.88
C ASP A 157 -20.16 41.85 -0.75
N ASP A 158 -20.64 42.92 -0.08
CA ASP A 158 -19.90 43.67 0.94
C ASP A 158 -19.56 42.85 2.20
N GLU A 159 -20.16 41.68 2.38
CA GLU A 159 -19.95 40.79 3.54
C GLU A 159 -18.94 39.64 3.28
N VAL A 160 -17.82 39.91 2.60
CA VAL A 160 -16.79 38.90 2.25
C VAL A 160 -16.33 38.04 3.44
N LEU A 161 -16.20 38.63 4.63
CA LEU A 161 -15.81 37.92 5.85
C LEU A 161 -16.87 36.90 6.30
N LYS A 162 -18.15 37.26 6.23
CA LYS A 162 -19.26 36.38 6.61
C LYS A 162 -19.38 35.23 5.62
N MET A 163 -19.19 35.52 4.33
CA MET A 163 -19.15 34.50 3.27
C MET A 163 -18.00 33.51 3.49
N ALA A 164 -16.78 34.00 3.75
CA ALA A 164 -15.62 33.17 4.04
C ALA A 164 -15.83 32.29 5.28
N HIS A 165 -16.40 32.86 6.35
CA HIS A 165 -16.68 32.14 7.59
C HIS A 165 -17.73 31.04 7.38
N LYS A 166 -18.87 31.35 6.75
CA LYS A 166 -19.91 30.36 6.45
C LYS A 166 -19.36 29.20 5.62
N ARG A 167 -18.55 29.49 4.60
CA ARG A 167 -17.93 28.47 3.75
C ARG A 167 -16.94 27.59 4.50
N LEU A 168 -16.08 28.18 5.34
CA LEU A 168 -15.15 27.42 6.16
C LEU A 168 -15.90 26.49 7.11
N SER A 169 -16.93 27.00 7.79
CA SER A 169 -17.75 26.23 8.73
C SER A 169 -18.49 25.07 8.05
N THR A 170 -19.07 25.28 6.86
CA THR A 170 -19.75 24.18 6.13
C THR A 170 -18.78 23.14 5.58
N ILE A 171 -17.58 23.54 5.18
CA ILE A 171 -16.49 22.61 4.81
C ILE A 171 -16.06 21.79 6.02
N LEU A 172 -15.91 22.40 7.19
CA LEU A 172 -15.55 21.68 8.42
C LEU A 172 -16.64 20.68 8.82
N ILE A 173 -17.93 21.06 8.72
CA ILE A 173 -19.06 20.15 8.99
C ILE A 173 -19.03 18.96 8.03
N GLY A 174 -18.95 19.21 6.71
CA GLY A 174 -18.91 18.14 5.71
C GLY A 174 -17.70 17.23 5.85
N GLY A 175 -16.51 17.80 6.10
CA GLY A 175 -15.28 17.05 6.33
C GLY A 175 -15.35 16.20 7.60
N SER A 176 -15.90 16.76 8.69
CA SER A 176 -16.07 16.04 9.96
C SER A 176 -17.04 14.86 9.81
N ALA A 177 -18.18 15.07 9.15
CA ALA A 177 -19.14 14.00 8.87
C ALA A 177 -18.50 12.88 8.04
N ALA A 178 -17.73 13.22 7.00
CA ALA A 178 -17.01 12.23 6.20
C ALA A 178 -16.01 11.41 7.05
N VAL A 179 -15.21 12.08 7.89
CA VAL A 179 -14.24 11.42 8.77
C VAL A 179 -14.92 10.51 9.79
N VAL A 180 -16.00 10.97 10.43
CA VAL A 180 -16.77 10.19 11.41
C VAL A 180 -17.33 8.93 10.75
N VAL A 181 -18.03 9.06 9.63
CA VAL A 181 -18.62 7.92 8.92
C VAL A 181 -17.54 6.95 8.45
N CYS A 182 -16.43 7.44 7.90
CA CYS A 182 -15.35 6.60 7.41
C CYS A 182 -14.63 5.84 8.55
N SER A 183 -14.45 6.48 9.70
CA SER A 183 -13.69 5.92 10.85
C SER A 183 -14.50 4.94 11.69
N PHE A 184 -15.80 5.18 11.89
CA PHE A 184 -16.62 4.38 12.80
C PHE A 184 -17.39 3.25 12.11
N ILE A 185 -17.69 3.37 10.82
CA ILE A 185 -18.43 2.34 10.09
C ILE A 185 -17.44 1.51 9.29
N CYS A 186 -17.14 0.28 9.72
CA CYS A 186 -16.28 -0.69 9.03
C CYS A 186 -15.00 -0.08 8.43
N PRO A 187 -14.09 0.52 9.23
CA PRO A 187 -12.98 1.32 8.74
C PRO A 187 -12.06 0.53 7.80
N ILE A 188 -11.57 1.20 6.76
CA ILE A 188 -10.62 0.66 5.79
C ILE A 188 -9.30 1.39 5.97
N TRP A 189 -8.22 0.65 6.22
CA TRP A 189 -6.91 1.19 6.58
C TRP A 189 -5.89 0.96 5.46
N ALA A 190 -5.34 2.03 4.92
CA ALA A 190 -4.26 1.99 3.94
C ALA A 190 -2.98 1.39 4.52
N GLY A 191 -2.72 1.57 5.82
CA GLY A 191 -1.57 0.96 6.50
C GLY A 191 -1.63 -0.56 6.53
N GLU A 192 -2.83 -1.13 6.74
CA GLU A 192 -3.07 -2.58 6.69
C GLU A 192 -2.92 -3.10 5.25
N ASP A 193 -3.46 -2.39 4.26
CA ASP A 193 -3.29 -2.76 2.85
C ASP A 193 -1.81 -2.72 2.42
N LEU A 194 -1.04 -1.70 2.85
CA LEU A 194 0.41 -1.62 2.58
C LEU A 194 1.15 -2.79 3.24
N HIS A 195 0.79 -3.10 4.48
CA HIS A 195 1.42 -4.17 5.23
C HIS A 195 1.25 -5.53 4.55
N ASN A 196 0.01 -5.84 4.15
CA ASN A 196 -0.31 -7.07 3.43
C ASN A 196 0.31 -7.10 2.03
N LEU A 197 0.34 -5.96 1.33
CA LEU A 197 0.97 -5.85 0.01
C LEU A 197 2.47 -6.16 0.08
N ILE A 198 3.20 -5.56 1.02
CA ILE A 198 4.65 -5.80 1.15
C ILE A 198 4.93 -7.26 1.52
N ALA A 199 4.15 -7.83 2.43
CA ALA A 199 4.33 -9.23 2.80
C ALA A 199 4.02 -10.19 1.64
N GLY A 200 2.92 -9.96 0.92
CA GLY A 200 2.56 -10.72 -0.28
C GLY A 200 3.60 -10.59 -1.38
N ASN A 201 4.14 -9.39 -1.60
CA ASN A 201 5.22 -9.20 -2.58
C ASN A 201 6.47 -10.02 -2.24
N ILE A 202 6.88 -10.09 -0.95
CA ILE A 202 8.00 -10.93 -0.52
C ILE A 202 7.69 -12.41 -0.72
N GLU A 203 6.48 -12.84 -0.36
CA GLU A 203 6.02 -14.24 -0.50
C GLU A 203 6.03 -14.68 -1.96
N ASN A 204 5.56 -13.83 -2.89
CA ASN A 204 5.56 -14.12 -4.33
C ASN A 204 6.98 -14.35 -4.89
N LEU A 205 8.00 -13.64 -4.38
CA LEU A 205 9.39 -13.94 -4.73
C LEU A 205 9.82 -15.31 -4.23
N GLY A 206 9.39 -15.69 -3.02
CA GLY A 206 9.65 -17.00 -2.45
C GLY A 206 8.98 -18.12 -3.24
N ILE A 207 7.72 -17.94 -3.66
CA ILE A 207 6.98 -18.91 -4.49
C ILE A 207 7.71 -19.16 -5.81
N PHE A 208 8.13 -18.09 -6.51
CA PHE A 208 8.91 -18.24 -7.74
C PHE A 208 10.20 -19.07 -7.52
N LEU A 209 10.97 -18.76 -6.47
CA LEU A 209 12.24 -19.46 -6.21
C LEU A 209 12.07 -20.92 -5.79
N GLU A 210 10.93 -21.29 -5.23
CA GLU A 210 10.60 -22.70 -4.96
C GLU A 210 10.42 -23.47 -6.26
N GLY A 211 9.67 -22.91 -7.21
CA GLY A 211 9.44 -23.52 -8.53
C GLY A 211 10.67 -23.55 -9.43
N PHE A 212 11.49 -22.49 -9.40
CA PHE A 212 12.63 -22.31 -10.30
C PHE A 212 13.61 -23.51 -10.32
N GLY A 213 13.97 -24.03 -9.14
CA GLY A 213 14.95 -25.11 -9.02
C GLY A 213 14.46 -26.43 -9.65
N HIS A 214 13.15 -26.66 -9.67
CA HIS A 214 12.56 -27.83 -10.32
C HIS A 214 12.47 -27.63 -11.83
N GLU A 215 11.97 -26.48 -12.28
CA GLU A 215 11.75 -26.22 -13.71
C GLU A 215 13.04 -26.11 -14.52
N TYR A 216 14.08 -25.46 -13.98
CA TYR A 216 15.33 -25.27 -14.71
C TYR A 216 16.17 -26.55 -14.82
N PHE A 217 16.11 -27.43 -13.80
CA PHE A 217 16.97 -28.61 -13.69
C PHE A 217 16.28 -29.94 -14.01
N GLN A 218 14.96 -30.00 -14.20
CA GLN A 218 14.28 -31.22 -14.65
C GLN A 218 14.29 -31.40 -16.17
N THR A 219 14.50 -32.65 -16.59
CA THR A 219 14.44 -33.09 -17.99
C THR A 219 12.99 -33.50 -18.30
N SER A 220 12.23 -32.62 -18.95
CA SER A 220 10.93 -32.86 -19.62
C SER A 220 10.21 -34.19 -19.31
N ASP A 221 9.45 -34.24 -18.22
CA ASP A 221 8.34 -35.19 -18.06
C ASP A 221 7.03 -34.41 -17.77
N GLY A 222 6.41 -33.94 -18.86
CA GLY A 222 4.96 -33.97 -19.08
C GLY A 222 3.98 -33.52 -17.99
N LYS A 223 4.21 -32.41 -17.26
CA LYS A 223 3.16 -31.76 -16.44
C LYS A 223 3.37 -30.24 -16.38
N LEU A 224 3.03 -29.55 -17.48
CA LEU A 224 3.44 -28.16 -17.74
C LEU A 224 2.33 -27.10 -17.57
N LEU A 225 1.17 -27.45 -17.02
CA LEU A 225 -0.02 -26.57 -17.13
C LEU A 225 -0.53 -25.93 -15.83
N ASP A 226 -0.20 -26.44 -14.64
CA ASP A 226 -0.68 -25.86 -13.36
C ASP A 226 0.38 -24.96 -12.70
N ASP A 227 1.68 -25.25 -12.86
CA ASP A 227 2.77 -24.50 -12.19
C ASP A 227 3.08 -23.14 -12.83
N LYS A 228 2.78 -22.95 -14.12
CA LYS A 228 3.11 -21.70 -14.84
C LYS A 228 2.39 -20.47 -14.28
N ALA A 229 1.24 -20.65 -13.62
CA ALA A 229 0.53 -19.59 -12.92
C ALA A 229 1.30 -19.10 -11.68
N SER A 230 1.96 -20.02 -10.95
CA SER A 230 2.77 -19.69 -9.75
C SER A 230 4.06 -18.95 -10.10
N VAL A 231 4.64 -19.23 -11.27
CA VAL A 231 5.91 -18.64 -11.74
C VAL A 231 5.74 -17.17 -12.14
N ASP A 232 4.53 -16.71 -12.47
CA ASP A 232 4.29 -15.33 -12.93
C ASP A 232 3.80 -14.39 -11.81
N GLU A 233 3.57 -14.87 -10.59
CA GLU A 233 3.04 -14.06 -9.48
C GLU A 233 3.97 -12.89 -9.10
N TYR A 234 5.28 -13.05 -9.26
CA TYR A 234 6.26 -11.99 -9.00
C TYR A 234 6.09 -10.78 -9.94
N LYS A 235 5.46 -10.93 -11.12
CA LYS A 235 5.28 -9.83 -12.09
C LYS A 235 4.44 -8.68 -11.50
N SER A 236 3.51 -9.00 -10.61
CA SER A 236 2.73 -7.99 -9.87
C SER A 236 3.61 -7.05 -9.03
N VAL A 237 4.76 -7.55 -8.55
CA VAL A 237 5.73 -6.81 -7.74
C VAL A 237 6.45 -5.74 -8.56
N LEU A 238 6.75 -6.01 -9.83
CA LEU A 238 7.54 -5.10 -10.70
C LEU A 238 6.91 -3.70 -10.82
N ASN A 239 5.58 -3.63 -10.79
CA ASN A 239 4.81 -2.39 -10.96
C ASN A 239 4.20 -1.87 -9.64
N SER A 240 4.60 -2.39 -8.49
CA SER A 240 3.98 -2.09 -7.19
C SER A 240 4.27 -0.69 -6.64
N LYS A 241 5.29 0.01 -7.17
CA LYS A 241 5.83 1.25 -6.60
C LYS A 241 4.79 2.33 -6.36
N GLY A 242 3.93 2.59 -7.34
CA GLY A 242 2.91 3.62 -7.24
C GLY A 242 1.91 3.33 -6.11
N THR A 243 1.47 2.08 -6.00
CA THR A 243 0.55 1.62 -4.97
C THR A 243 1.18 1.69 -3.58
N GLU A 244 2.45 1.28 -3.44
CA GLU A 244 3.16 1.34 -2.15
C GLU A 244 3.33 2.78 -1.65
N GLU A 245 3.79 3.70 -2.52
CA GLU A 245 3.96 5.11 -2.18
C GLU A 245 2.61 5.77 -1.83
N TYR A 246 1.57 5.44 -2.59
CA TYR A 246 0.21 5.91 -2.35
C TYR A 246 -0.33 5.46 -0.99
N LEU A 247 -0.25 4.16 -0.68
CA LEU A 247 -0.72 3.61 0.60
C LEU A 247 0.10 4.14 1.78
N ALA A 248 1.43 4.22 1.65
CA ALA A 248 2.31 4.75 2.71
C ALA A 248 2.02 6.22 3.04
N ASN A 249 1.71 7.03 2.02
CA ASN A 249 1.33 8.43 2.23
C ASN A 249 0.04 8.55 3.05
N PHE A 250 -0.94 7.69 2.80
CA PHE A 250 -2.21 7.70 3.55
C PHE A 250 -2.11 7.06 4.92
N ALA A 251 -1.32 5.99 5.07
CA ALA A 251 -1.07 5.35 6.36
C ALA A 251 -0.49 6.32 7.41
N LYS A 252 0.25 7.36 6.98
CA LYS A 252 0.76 8.43 7.85
C LYS A 252 -0.32 9.32 8.47
N TRP A 253 -1.50 9.40 7.85
CA TRP A 253 -2.64 10.18 8.37
C TRP A 253 -3.52 9.38 9.32
N GLU A 254 -3.31 8.07 9.43
CA GLU A 254 -4.20 7.21 10.20
C GLU A 254 -3.99 7.36 11.71
N PRO A 255 -5.06 7.40 12.51
CA PRO A 255 -4.96 7.21 13.94
C PRO A 255 -4.40 5.82 14.26
N ARG A 256 -4.06 5.59 15.53
CA ARG A 256 -3.67 4.25 15.99
C ARG A 256 -4.81 3.26 15.74
N HIS A 257 -4.52 2.16 15.06
CA HIS A 257 -5.49 1.10 14.76
C HIS A 257 -4.81 -0.28 14.77
N GLY A 258 -5.61 -1.32 15.05
CA GLY A 258 -5.13 -2.71 15.07
C GLY A 258 -3.84 -2.90 15.88
N ARG A 259 -2.81 -3.44 15.23
CA ARG A 259 -1.46 -3.62 15.79
C ARG A 259 -0.50 -2.48 15.45
N PHE A 260 -0.92 -1.55 14.58
CA PHE A 260 -0.11 -0.40 14.18
C PHE A 260 -0.16 0.68 15.24
N ARG A 261 1.00 1.28 15.49
CA ARG A 261 1.14 2.31 16.52
C ARG A 261 1.03 3.70 15.92
N TYR A 262 0.82 4.69 16.78
CA TYR A 262 1.00 6.08 16.37
C TYR A 262 2.45 6.30 15.91
N ARG A 263 2.64 6.96 14.76
CA ARG A 263 3.95 7.11 14.08
C ARG A 263 4.63 5.77 13.77
N HIS A 264 3.86 4.79 13.29
CA HIS A 264 4.40 3.53 12.76
C HIS A 264 5.44 3.81 11.64
N PRO A 265 6.51 3.00 11.51
CA PRO A 265 7.61 3.25 10.58
C PRO A 265 7.26 2.92 9.11
N TRP A 266 6.28 3.61 8.54
CA TRP A 266 5.82 3.39 7.16
C TRP A 266 6.91 3.59 6.09
N ASP A 267 7.89 4.45 6.35
CA ASP A 267 9.03 4.65 5.44
C ASP A 267 9.90 3.39 5.31
N GLN A 268 9.94 2.55 6.34
CA GLN A 268 10.66 1.27 6.29
C GLN A 268 9.97 0.26 5.36
N TYR A 269 8.64 0.31 5.24
CA TYR A 269 7.91 -0.50 4.26
C TYR A 269 8.29 -0.13 2.82
N LEU A 270 8.46 1.16 2.54
CA LEU A 270 8.93 1.63 1.23
C LEU A 270 10.36 1.17 0.93
N LYS A 271 11.24 1.20 1.93
CA LYS A 271 12.62 0.67 1.81
C LYS A 271 12.61 -0.82 1.48
N ILE A 272 11.80 -1.61 2.19
CA ILE A 272 11.60 -3.04 1.89
C ILE A 272 11.05 -3.21 0.47
N GLY A 273 10.02 -2.46 0.08
CA GLY A 273 9.43 -2.51 -1.26
C GLY A 273 10.43 -2.23 -2.39
N VAL A 274 11.38 -1.30 -2.19
CA VAL A 274 12.49 -1.08 -3.14
C VAL A 274 13.35 -2.33 -3.29
N LEU A 275 13.80 -2.93 -2.18
CA LEU A 275 14.64 -4.13 -2.21
C LEU A 275 13.93 -5.34 -2.82
N VAL A 276 12.64 -5.49 -2.51
CA VAL A 276 11.77 -6.54 -3.05
C VAL A 276 11.61 -6.38 -4.56
N ARG A 277 11.39 -5.16 -5.07
CA ARG A 277 11.37 -4.90 -6.52
C ARG A 277 12.72 -5.16 -7.19
N GLU A 278 13.83 -4.73 -6.57
CA GLU A 278 15.17 -5.03 -7.10
C GLU A 278 15.41 -6.54 -7.21
N CYS A 279 14.96 -7.31 -6.22
CA CYS A 279 14.99 -8.77 -6.29
C CYS A 279 14.07 -9.32 -7.38
N ALA A 280 12.87 -8.74 -7.55
CA ALA A 280 11.93 -9.11 -8.60
C ALA A 280 12.51 -8.90 -10.01
N TYR A 281 13.25 -7.81 -10.25
CA TYR A 281 13.93 -7.60 -11.55
C TYR A 281 15.01 -8.66 -11.82
N ARG A 282 15.73 -9.12 -10.80
CA ARG A 282 16.69 -10.23 -10.94
C ARG A 282 16.00 -11.56 -11.22
N ILE A 283 14.88 -11.81 -10.55
CA ILE A 283 14.00 -12.95 -10.80
C ILE A 283 13.44 -12.91 -12.23
N ASP A 284 13.06 -11.73 -12.73
CA ASP A 284 12.56 -11.57 -14.10
C ASP A 284 13.63 -11.92 -15.15
N ALA A 285 14.86 -11.43 -14.93
CA ALA A 285 16.01 -11.83 -15.75
C ALA A 285 16.28 -13.33 -15.67
N LEU A 286 16.13 -13.94 -14.48
CA LEU A 286 16.30 -15.38 -14.27
C LEU A 286 15.22 -16.20 -14.97
N ASN A 287 13.96 -15.75 -14.95
CA ASN A 287 12.83 -16.36 -15.65
C ASN A 287 13.02 -16.34 -17.19
N GLY A 288 13.75 -15.34 -17.71
CA GLY A 288 14.18 -15.31 -19.11
C GLY A 288 14.97 -16.56 -19.54
N TYR A 289 15.75 -17.15 -18.63
CA TYR A 289 16.52 -18.37 -18.92
C TYR A 289 15.69 -19.66 -18.86
N LEU A 290 14.55 -19.69 -18.14
CA LEU A 290 13.60 -20.81 -18.19
C LEU A 290 12.96 -20.94 -19.57
N ASN A 291 12.70 -19.82 -20.23
CA ASN A 291 12.00 -19.76 -21.51
C ASN A 291 12.92 -19.73 -22.75
N SER A 292 14.25 -19.75 -22.55
CA SER A 292 15.21 -19.62 -23.65
C SER A 292 15.47 -20.95 -24.36
N GLU A 293 15.57 -20.91 -25.70
CA GLU A 293 15.94 -22.08 -26.53
C GLU A 293 17.42 -22.50 -26.34
N MET A 294 18.25 -21.66 -25.70
CA MET A 294 19.65 -21.94 -25.38
C MET A 294 19.74 -22.89 -24.19
N LYS A 295 19.63 -24.19 -24.46
CA LYS A 295 19.82 -25.22 -23.45
C LYS A 295 21.30 -25.26 -23.04
N THR A 296 21.53 -25.04 -21.74
CA THR A 296 22.83 -25.32 -21.12
C THR A 296 23.17 -26.80 -21.34
N PRO A 297 24.40 -27.15 -21.77
CA PRO A 297 24.81 -28.54 -21.89
C PRO A 297 24.57 -29.30 -20.59
N ALA A 298 24.11 -30.55 -20.67
CA ALA A 298 23.74 -31.34 -19.50
C ALA A 298 24.89 -31.44 -18.49
N GLU A 299 26.12 -31.64 -18.96
CA GLU A 299 27.32 -31.76 -18.12
C GLU A 299 27.62 -30.49 -17.30
N VAL A 300 27.41 -29.30 -17.89
CA VAL A 300 27.61 -28.01 -17.19
C VAL A 300 26.46 -27.76 -16.22
N ARG A 301 25.23 -28.15 -16.61
CA ARG A 301 24.03 -28.02 -15.78
C ARG A 301 24.12 -28.89 -14.51
N ASP A 302 24.58 -30.13 -14.65
CA ASP A 302 24.71 -31.08 -13.53
C ASP A 302 25.75 -30.59 -12.49
N LYS A 303 26.83 -29.94 -12.94
CA LYS A 303 27.85 -29.35 -12.05
C LYS A 303 27.32 -28.24 -11.15
N ILE A 304 26.41 -27.40 -11.67
CA ILE A 304 25.86 -26.26 -10.92
C ILE A 304 24.56 -26.57 -10.18
N GLN A 305 23.87 -27.65 -10.57
CA GLN A 305 22.54 -28.02 -10.08
C GLN A 305 22.43 -28.04 -8.56
N GLU A 306 23.31 -28.77 -7.87
CA GLU A 306 23.25 -28.92 -6.40
C GLU A 306 23.27 -27.55 -5.69
N SER A 307 24.19 -26.68 -6.10
CA SER A 307 24.35 -25.37 -5.45
C SER A 307 23.23 -24.40 -5.84
N CYS A 308 22.80 -24.41 -7.11
CA CYS A 308 21.71 -23.57 -7.59
C CYS A 308 20.37 -23.93 -6.96
N THR A 309 20.01 -25.22 -6.93
CA THR A 309 18.79 -25.69 -6.28
C THR A 309 18.79 -25.35 -4.79
N LYS A 310 19.92 -25.52 -4.10
CA LYS A 310 20.05 -25.17 -2.68
C LYS A 310 19.93 -23.67 -2.43
N MET A 311 20.54 -22.81 -3.27
CA MET A 311 20.37 -21.36 -3.13
C MET A 311 18.91 -20.95 -3.33
N SER A 312 18.24 -21.52 -4.33
CA SER A 312 16.85 -21.21 -4.68
C SER A 312 15.89 -21.63 -3.55
N SER A 313 15.99 -22.87 -3.08
CA SER A 313 15.11 -23.40 -2.02
C SER A 313 15.33 -22.69 -0.68
N GLU A 314 16.58 -22.48 -0.27
CA GLU A 314 16.88 -21.80 1.00
C GLU A 314 16.48 -20.31 0.94
N SER A 315 16.64 -19.64 -0.21
CA SER A 315 16.15 -18.27 -0.38
C SER A 315 14.63 -18.20 -0.37
N SER A 316 13.96 -19.18 -1.00
CA SER A 316 12.50 -19.29 -0.97
C SER A 316 11.97 -19.41 0.46
N LEU A 317 12.50 -20.35 1.23
CA LEU A 317 12.12 -20.57 2.62
C LEU A 317 12.37 -19.31 3.47
N ALA A 318 13.54 -18.67 3.31
CA ALA A 318 13.83 -17.41 3.99
C ALA A 318 12.81 -16.31 3.66
N LEU A 319 12.48 -16.10 2.38
CA LEU A 319 11.52 -15.08 1.96
C LEU A 319 10.11 -15.37 2.49
N LYS A 320 9.64 -16.62 2.42
CA LYS A 320 8.33 -17.02 2.95
C LYS A 320 8.23 -16.78 4.47
N GLU A 321 9.28 -17.13 5.22
CA GLU A 321 9.34 -16.88 6.66
C GLU A 321 9.38 -15.39 7.00
N LEU A 322 10.10 -14.57 6.23
CA LEU A 322 10.10 -13.12 6.37
C LEU A 322 8.72 -12.52 6.06
N ALA A 323 8.05 -13.00 5.01
CA ALA A 323 6.69 -12.59 4.67
C ALA A 323 5.71 -12.94 5.80
N LEU A 324 5.81 -14.15 6.37
CA LEU A 324 5.01 -14.57 7.52
C LEU A 324 5.28 -13.69 8.73
N SER A 325 6.56 -13.42 9.06
CA SER A 325 6.96 -12.53 10.16
C SER A 325 6.34 -11.14 10.04
N ILE A 326 6.30 -10.59 8.83
CA ILE A 326 5.58 -9.34 8.56
C ILE A 326 4.09 -9.55 8.81
N LYS A 327 3.41 -10.47 8.11
CA LYS A 327 1.95 -10.69 8.25
C LYS A 327 1.49 -10.88 9.70
N THR A 328 2.27 -11.59 10.50
CA THR A 328 1.94 -11.87 11.91
C THR A 328 2.40 -10.75 12.86
N MET A 329 3.23 -9.81 12.40
CA MET A 329 3.97 -8.86 13.21
C MET A 329 4.70 -9.52 14.38
N SER A 330 5.32 -10.67 14.10
CA SER A 330 6.11 -11.40 15.09
C SER A 330 7.56 -11.52 14.67
N SER A 331 8.45 -11.35 15.64
CA SER A 331 9.89 -11.53 15.47
C SER A 331 10.18 -13.02 15.50
N SER A 332 10.65 -13.57 14.38
CA SER A 332 11.06 -14.96 14.25
C SER A 332 12.47 -15.03 13.65
N SER A 333 13.33 -15.83 14.27
CA SER A 333 14.68 -16.11 13.75
C SER A 333 14.69 -17.34 12.82
N ILE A 334 13.54 -17.85 12.39
CA ILE A 334 13.44 -19.04 11.53
C ILE A 334 14.03 -18.77 10.13
N ALA A 335 13.95 -17.53 9.64
CA ALA A 335 14.57 -17.15 8.37
C ALA A 335 16.10 -17.17 8.42
N ASP A 336 16.73 -16.96 9.59
CA ASP A 336 18.18 -16.74 9.69
C ASP A 336 19.01 -17.99 9.30
N PRO A 337 18.68 -19.22 9.75
CA PRO A 337 19.34 -20.44 9.26
C PRO A 337 19.28 -20.60 7.74
N HIS A 338 18.11 -20.34 7.13
CA HIS A 338 17.92 -20.42 5.68
C HIS A 338 18.80 -19.42 4.94
N ILE A 339 18.91 -18.19 5.45
CA ILE A 339 19.81 -17.16 4.90
C ILE A 339 21.28 -17.62 4.98
N VAL A 340 21.69 -18.23 6.09
CA VAL A 340 23.06 -18.76 6.25
C VAL A 340 23.34 -19.90 5.27
N ASN A 341 22.38 -20.81 5.09
CA ASN A 341 22.49 -21.92 4.14
C ASN A 341 22.58 -21.42 2.69
N ALA A 342 21.73 -20.46 2.31
CA ALA A 342 21.76 -19.83 0.99
C ALA A 342 23.10 -19.14 0.71
N LYS A 343 23.63 -18.36 1.67
CA LYS A 343 24.97 -17.75 1.58
C LYS A 343 26.07 -18.79 1.41
N THR A 344 25.98 -19.92 2.10
CA THR A 344 26.98 -20.99 2.03
C THR A 344 26.96 -21.67 0.66
N ALA A 345 25.78 -21.96 0.12
CA ALA A 345 25.62 -22.50 -1.23
C ALA A 345 26.15 -21.52 -2.30
N ALA A 346 25.86 -20.22 -2.16
CA ALA A 346 26.41 -19.18 -3.04
C ALA A 346 27.94 -19.12 -3.03
N LYS A 347 28.57 -19.26 -1.85
CA LYS A 347 30.03 -19.34 -1.73
C LYS A 347 30.59 -20.59 -2.42
N LYS A 348 29.97 -21.75 -2.22
CA LYS A 348 30.37 -23.03 -2.86
C LYS A 348 30.31 -22.89 -4.38
N LEU A 349 29.21 -22.37 -4.93
CA LEU A 349 29.07 -22.15 -6.37
C LEU A 349 30.09 -21.15 -6.91
N LYS A 350 30.35 -20.05 -6.19
CA LYS A 350 31.36 -19.06 -6.59
C LYS A 350 32.78 -19.63 -6.65
N LEU A 351 33.09 -20.62 -5.82
CA LEU A 351 34.37 -21.33 -5.88
C LEU A 351 34.41 -22.30 -7.07
N LEU A 352 33.34 -23.08 -7.28
CA LEU A 352 33.23 -24.00 -8.42
C LEU A 352 33.35 -23.27 -9.77
N LEU A 353 32.69 -22.12 -9.92
CA LEU A 353 32.81 -21.29 -11.13
C LEU A 353 34.23 -20.74 -11.36
N LYS A 354 35.05 -20.61 -10.30
CA LYS A 354 36.44 -20.15 -10.42
C LYS A 354 37.42 -21.28 -10.73
N SER A 355 37.16 -22.49 -10.25
CA SER A 355 38.04 -23.65 -10.46
C SER A 355 37.77 -24.35 -11.79
N ASP A 356 36.51 -24.66 -12.09
CA ASP A 356 36.18 -25.67 -13.12
C ASP A 356 35.83 -25.08 -14.48
N MET A 357 35.42 -23.81 -14.55
CA MET A 357 35.03 -23.15 -15.81
C MET A 357 36.21 -22.56 -16.58
N ARG A 358 37.44 -22.68 -16.07
CA ARG A 358 38.65 -22.13 -16.70
C ARG A 358 39.40 -23.17 -17.55
N GLU A 359 39.10 -24.46 -17.37
CA GLU A 359 39.77 -25.56 -18.04
C GLU A 359 38.78 -26.32 -18.96
N GLY A 360 38.78 -25.97 -20.26
CA GLY A 360 38.45 -26.93 -21.32
C GLY A 360 37.03 -26.98 -21.90
N THR A 361 36.15 -25.99 -21.70
CA THR A 361 34.81 -25.97 -22.35
C THR A 361 34.64 -24.74 -23.24
N ASP A 362 33.90 -24.86 -24.34
CA ASP A 362 33.66 -23.76 -25.28
C ASP A 362 32.94 -22.59 -24.56
N PHE A 363 33.53 -21.40 -24.60
CA PHE A 363 33.08 -20.26 -23.77
C PHE A 363 31.62 -19.90 -24.01
N LEU A 364 31.12 -20.10 -25.25
CA LEU A 364 29.74 -19.81 -25.64
C LEU A 364 28.72 -20.74 -24.96
N GLU A 365 29.09 -21.97 -24.64
CA GLU A 365 28.20 -22.96 -24.03
C GLU A 365 28.06 -22.79 -22.51
N ILE A 366 29.02 -22.09 -21.89
CA ILE A 366 29.05 -21.79 -20.45
C ILE A 366 28.22 -20.56 -20.09
N ILE A 367 28.01 -19.64 -21.03
CA ILE A 367 27.38 -18.33 -20.75
C ILE A 367 26.02 -18.47 -20.03
N PRO A 368 25.08 -19.33 -20.48
CA PRO A 368 23.79 -19.46 -19.80
C PRO A 368 23.91 -19.97 -18.35
N ALA A 369 24.73 -20.99 -18.12
CA ALA A 369 25.02 -21.54 -16.79
C ALA A 369 25.64 -20.50 -15.85
N ALA A 370 26.63 -19.75 -16.34
CA ALA A 370 27.29 -18.70 -15.59
C ALA A 370 26.33 -17.55 -15.26
N SER A 371 25.45 -17.21 -16.20
CA SER A 371 24.45 -16.14 -16.03
C SER A 371 23.41 -16.51 -14.98
N VAL A 372 22.85 -17.72 -15.06
CA VAL A 372 21.93 -18.26 -14.04
C VAL A 372 22.58 -18.32 -12.67
N SER A 373 23.82 -18.80 -12.60
CA SER A 373 24.58 -18.86 -11.35
C SER A 373 24.82 -17.47 -10.75
N SER A 374 25.18 -16.49 -11.59
CA SER A 374 25.40 -15.10 -11.16
C SER A 374 24.11 -14.46 -10.65
N LEU A 375 23.01 -14.61 -11.37
CA LEU A 375 21.70 -14.09 -10.98
C LEU A 375 21.22 -14.69 -9.66
N LEU A 376 21.37 -16.01 -9.45
CA LEU A 376 21.03 -16.64 -8.17
C LEU A 376 21.89 -16.13 -7.02
N ILE A 377 23.19 -15.90 -7.23
CA ILE A 377 24.06 -15.30 -6.20
C ILE A 377 23.59 -13.88 -5.85
N GLU A 378 23.17 -13.09 -6.83
CA GLU A 378 22.60 -11.76 -6.59
C GLU A 378 21.23 -11.79 -5.90
N ILE A 379 20.40 -12.79 -6.22
CA ILE A 379 19.12 -13.02 -5.53
C ILE A 379 19.38 -13.37 -4.07
N VAL A 380 20.32 -14.26 -3.77
CA VAL A 380 20.75 -14.56 -2.38
C VAL A 380 21.18 -13.27 -1.68
N SER A 381 21.99 -12.42 -2.33
CA SER A 381 22.36 -11.12 -1.76
C SER A 381 21.16 -10.19 -1.54
N SER A 382 20.13 -10.27 -2.38
CA SER A 382 18.91 -9.48 -2.26
C SER A 382 18.06 -9.96 -1.08
N THR A 383 17.89 -11.28 -0.93
CA THR A 383 17.21 -11.91 0.22
C THR A 383 17.84 -11.47 1.54
N VAL A 384 19.17 -11.35 1.61
CA VAL A 384 19.87 -10.86 2.79
C VAL A 384 19.49 -9.41 3.12
N LYS A 385 19.53 -8.52 2.12
CA LYS A 385 19.17 -7.11 2.32
C LYS A 385 17.71 -6.93 2.74
N ILE A 386 16.82 -7.76 2.17
CA ILE A 386 15.41 -7.81 2.55
C ILE A 386 15.30 -8.24 4.01
N ALA A 387 15.95 -9.34 4.41
CA ALA A 387 15.96 -9.82 5.79
C ALA A 387 16.44 -8.75 6.78
N ASP A 388 17.57 -8.09 6.49
CA ASP A 388 18.12 -7.03 7.35
C ASP A 388 17.11 -5.88 7.52
N SER A 389 16.42 -5.49 6.44
CA SER A 389 15.41 -4.42 6.47
C SER A 389 14.12 -4.83 7.17
N VAL A 390 13.73 -6.11 7.10
CA VAL A 390 12.59 -6.67 7.84
C VAL A 390 12.91 -6.76 9.34
N HIS A 391 14.13 -7.16 9.71
CA HIS A 391 14.60 -7.15 11.10
C HIS A 391 14.64 -5.72 11.67
N GLU A 392 15.08 -4.75 10.88
CA GLU A 392 15.01 -3.32 11.23
C GLU A 392 13.55 -2.87 11.43
N LEU A 393 12.62 -3.25 10.54
CA LEU A 393 11.19 -2.98 10.69
C LEU A 393 10.64 -3.59 11.99
N ALA A 394 10.94 -4.87 12.25
CA ALA A 394 10.49 -5.59 13.43
C ALA A 394 10.96 -4.91 14.72
N SER A 395 12.20 -4.43 14.74
CA SER A 395 12.77 -3.64 15.84
C SER A 395 12.04 -2.31 16.03
N MET A 396 11.91 -1.51 14.96
CA MET A 396 11.25 -0.20 15.01
C MET A 396 9.77 -0.29 15.41
N ALA A 397 9.05 -1.28 14.87
CA ALA A 397 7.64 -1.53 15.14
C ALA A 397 7.40 -2.28 16.47
N LYS A 398 8.47 -2.80 17.09
CA LYS A 398 8.45 -3.68 18.27
C LYS A 398 7.50 -4.88 18.08
N PHE A 399 7.80 -5.67 17.05
CA PHE A 399 7.14 -6.96 16.81
C PHE A 399 7.23 -7.85 18.06
N LYS A 400 6.22 -8.70 18.25
CA LYS A 400 6.17 -9.59 19.41
C LYS A 400 7.09 -10.79 19.17
N ASN A 401 7.89 -11.16 20.16
CA ASN A 401 8.72 -12.36 20.06
C ASN A 401 7.84 -13.61 20.30
N ASP A 402 7.71 -14.49 19.30
CA ASP A 402 6.92 -15.73 19.44
C ASP A 402 7.60 -16.76 20.36
N VAL A 403 8.90 -16.62 20.63
CA VAL A 403 9.68 -17.47 21.56
C VAL A 403 9.07 -17.52 22.97
N LEU A 404 8.35 -16.47 23.40
CA LEU A 404 7.71 -16.44 24.72
C LEU A 404 6.47 -17.35 24.80
N LYS A 405 5.75 -17.59 23.70
CA LYS A 405 4.55 -18.44 23.70
C LYS A 405 4.86 -19.94 23.75
N GLN A 406 5.96 -20.38 23.14
CA GLN A 406 6.38 -21.79 23.23
C GLN A 406 6.80 -22.17 24.66
N LYS A 407 7.53 -21.29 25.38
CA LYS A 407 7.93 -21.53 26.78
C LYS A 407 6.76 -21.57 27.77
N GLU A 408 5.72 -20.76 27.57
CA GLU A 408 4.49 -20.83 28.39
C GLU A 408 3.68 -22.11 28.13
N THR A 409 3.67 -22.58 26.87
CA THR A 409 2.95 -23.81 26.48
C THR A 409 3.66 -25.07 26.97
N GLU A 410 5.00 -25.08 27.01
CA GLU A 410 5.78 -26.18 27.59
C GLU A 410 5.68 -26.23 29.12
N LYS A 411 5.75 -25.08 29.81
CA LYS A 411 5.55 -25.02 31.27
C LYS A 411 4.14 -25.46 31.71
N GLY A 412 3.12 -25.16 30.90
CA GLY A 412 1.74 -25.60 31.15
C GLY A 412 1.52 -27.11 30.97
N LYS A 413 2.34 -27.78 30.14
CA LYS A 413 2.26 -29.24 29.91
C LYS A 413 3.03 -30.05 30.95
N VAL A 414 4.10 -29.52 31.54
CA VAL A 414 4.87 -30.22 32.58
C VAL A 414 4.13 -30.30 33.93
N LEU A 415 3.18 -29.40 34.20
CA LEU A 415 2.43 -29.37 35.48
C LEU A 415 1.16 -30.26 35.50
N ARG A 416 0.86 -31.01 34.43
CA ARG A 416 -0.28 -31.93 34.39
C ARG A 416 0.16 -33.36 34.11
N VAL A 417 0.73 -34.00 35.13
CA VAL A 417 0.73 -35.47 35.24
C VAL A 417 -0.15 -35.82 36.44
N PRO A 418 -1.35 -36.43 36.26
CA PRO A 418 -2.10 -36.95 37.38
C PRO A 418 -1.51 -38.30 37.79
N SER A 419 -1.06 -38.38 39.04
CA SER A 419 -0.77 -39.63 39.73
C SER A 419 -2.05 -40.48 39.79
N ILE A 420 -2.00 -41.64 39.13
CA ILE A 420 -3.03 -42.68 39.20
C ILE A 420 -2.84 -43.38 40.54
N GLU A 421 -3.81 -43.24 41.44
CA GLU A 421 -3.99 -44.18 42.54
C GLU A 421 -5.45 -44.60 42.62
N ARG A 422 -5.63 -45.92 42.69
CA ARG A 422 -6.86 -46.67 42.51
C ARG A 422 -7.31 -47.12 43.90
N SER A 423 -8.54 -46.80 44.30
CA SER A 423 -9.24 -47.59 45.33
C SER A 423 -10.76 -47.53 45.16
N HIS A 424 -11.33 -48.71 44.97
CA HIS A 424 -12.76 -49.04 45.00
C HIS A 424 -13.40 -48.79 46.37
N ASN A 425 -14.70 -48.42 46.37
CA ASN A 425 -15.84 -49.11 47.01
C ASN A 425 -16.98 -48.11 47.34
N ILE A 426 -18.17 -48.27 46.73
CA ILE A 426 -19.40 -48.93 47.22
C ILE A 426 -20.41 -47.95 47.86
N SER A 427 -21.54 -47.79 47.15
CA SER A 427 -22.94 -47.53 47.54
C SER A 427 -23.30 -46.76 48.83
N ILE A 428 -24.32 -45.86 48.73
CA ILE A 428 -25.68 -45.99 49.33
C ILE A 428 -26.46 -44.65 49.22
N ILE A 429 -27.62 -44.71 48.53
CA ILE A 429 -29.00 -44.24 48.83
C ILE A 429 -29.30 -42.83 49.42
N ALA A 430 -30.34 -42.22 48.83
CA ALA A 430 -31.29 -41.19 49.29
C ALA A 430 -30.72 -39.78 49.53
N GLU A 431 -31.38 -38.69 49.13
CA GLU A 431 -32.80 -38.42 48.86
C GLU A 431 -32.91 -37.33 47.78
#